data_AF-A0A963XPF6-F1
#
_entry.id   AF-A0A963XPF6-F1
#
_cell.length_a   1.000
_cell.length_b   1.000
_cell.length_c   1.000
_cell.angle_alpha   90.00
_cell.angle_beta   90.00
_cell.angle_gamma   90.00
#
_symmetry.space_group_name_H-M   'P 1'
#
loop_
_entity.id
_entity.type
_entity.pdbx_description
1 polymer ?
#
loop_
_entity_poly.entity_id
_entity_poly.type
_entity_poly.pdbx_seq_one_letter_code
_entity_poly.pdbx_strand_id
1 'polypeptide(L)'
;MLLMALMIFGVPVAWSFAGVLMFLVWAYDVSTSTLLLQGFRSLDSVILLALPLFVLAGYLMQSGGVAARLISFMSMAMRGRKGGLGAALIGSSGVFGAISGTATAAVASIGTIMGDPLAARGYPRGYTSALLGVSSLLGILIPPSITLILFGVVTRQSITALFAATIVPGLLLMVGLMIFNKIVTARMLVDTPERMAAISAQKSPHGPLRATLQALPALMMPVVILGGIYGGVFTPTEAAAVALFMAILIGFFIYRDLTLARFRQSLIEAGETT
;
A
#
# COMPACT_ATOMS: atom_id res chain seq x y z
N MET A 1 -24.66 25.42 -0.50
CA MET A 1 -24.82 25.90 0.89
C MET A 1 -25.19 24.76 1.83
N LEU A 2 -26.27 24.00 1.56
CA LEU A 2 -26.70 22.88 2.41
C LEU A 2 -25.62 21.81 2.66
N LEU A 3 -24.87 21.40 1.61
CA LEU A 3 -23.76 20.45 1.75
C LEU A 3 -22.71 20.92 2.78
N MET A 4 -22.27 22.17 2.64
CA MET A 4 -21.26 22.76 3.52
C MET A 4 -21.76 22.87 4.96
N ALA A 5 -23.04 23.23 5.15
CA ALA A 5 -23.64 23.28 6.48
C ALA A 5 -23.62 21.88 7.15
N LEU A 6 -24.09 20.84 6.45
CA LEU A 6 -24.11 19.47 6.98
C LEU A 6 -22.70 18.97 7.36
N MET A 7 -21.69 19.26 6.54
CA MET A 7 -20.31 18.89 6.82
C MET A 7 -19.74 19.65 8.04
N ILE A 8 -20.08 20.93 8.23
CA ILE A 8 -19.67 21.72 9.41
C ILE A 8 -20.28 21.16 10.70
N PHE A 9 -21.53 20.69 10.64
CA PHE A 9 -22.20 20.04 11.78
C PHE A 9 -21.69 18.61 12.06
N GLY A 10 -20.66 18.15 11.36
CA GLY A 10 -20.04 16.84 11.58
C GLY A 10 -20.85 15.67 11.03
N VAL A 11 -21.81 15.93 10.14
CA VAL A 11 -22.53 14.84 9.45
C VAL A 11 -21.56 14.15 8.50
N PRO A 12 -21.47 12.80 8.50
CA PRO A 12 -20.59 12.09 7.58
C PRO A 12 -20.85 12.48 6.12
N VAL A 13 -19.80 12.51 5.32
CA VAL A 13 -19.84 13.04 3.94
C VAL A 13 -20.92 12.35 3.10
N ALA A 14 -21.04 11.03 3.19
CA ALA A 14 -22.06 10.27 2.46
C ALA A 14 -23.49 10.74 2.79
N TRP A 15 -23.80 10.94 4.07
CA TRP A 15 -25.09 11.44 4.52
C TRP A 15 -25.32 12.91 4.15
N SER A 16 -24.24 13.70 4.09
CA SER A 16 -24.31 15.07 3.60
C SER A 16 -24.71 15.14 2.13
N PHE A 17 -24.14 14.29 1.27
CA PHE A 17 -24.55 14.17 -0.13
C PHE A 17 -25.97 13.63 -0.28
N ALA A 18 -26.35 12.61 0.50
CA ALA A 18 -27.71 12.07 0.50
C ALA A 18 -28.76 13.13 0.87
N GLY A 19 -28.49 13.94 1.89
CA GLY A 19 -29.35 15.06 2.28
C GLY A 19 -29.52 16.12 1.20
N VAL A 20 -28.44 16.43 0.46
CA VAL A 20 -28.50 17.35 -0.69
C VAL A 20 -29.30 16.77 -1.84
N LEU A 21 -29.15 15.48 -2.14
CA LEU A 21 -29.95 14.80 -3.17
C LEU A 21 -31.43 14.80 -2.81
N MET A 22 -31.79 14.51 -1.55
CA MET A 22 -33.18 14.60 -1.07
C MET A 22 -33.73 16.03 -1.18
N PHE A 23 -32.93 17.03 -0.82
CA PHE A 23 -33.33 18.43 -0.97
C PHE A 23 -33.54 18.84 -2.44
N LEU A 24 -32.74 18.35 -3.37
CA LEU A 24 -32.92 18.60 -4.81
C LEU A 24 -34.22 18.02 -5.34
N VAL A 25 -34.59 16.81 -4.90
CA VAL A 25 -35.88 16.19 -5.25
C VAL A 25 -37.03 17.01 -4.67
N TRP A 26 -36.94 17.41 -3.39
CA TRP A 26 -38.04 18.10 -2.71
C TRP A 26 -38.22 19.57 -3.14
N ALA A 27 -37.13 20.33 -3.30
CA ALA A 27 -37.19 21.76 -3.56
C ALA A 27 -37.22 22.14 -5.06
N TYR A 28 -36.66 21.29 -5.93
CA TYR A 28 -36.53 21.57 -7.37
C TYR A 28 -37.26 20.56 -8.26
N ASP A 29 -38.03 19.65 -7.66
CA ASP A 29 -38.78 18.58 -8.35
C ASP A 29 -37.91 17.79 -9.34
N VAL A 30 -36.62 17.63 -9.00
CA VAL A 30 -35.66 16.92 -9.84
C VAL A 30 -36.06 15.45 -9.86
N SER A 31 -36.29 14.92 -11.07
CA SER A 31 -36.70 13.53 -11.23
C SER A 31 -35.70 12.56 -10.60
N THR A 32 -36.18 11.72 -9.69
CA THR A 32 -35.39 10.69 -9.01
C THR A 32 -34.76 9.72 -10.01
N SER A 33 -35.41 9.44 -11.13
CA SER A 33 -34.86 8.58 -12.19
C SER A 33 -33.62 9.18 -12.83
N THR A 34 -33.59 10.50 -13.05
CA THR A 34 -32.42 11.21 -13.58
C THR A 34 -31.26 11.19 -12.58
N LEU A 35 -31.51 11.42 -11.29
CA LEU A 35 -30.48 11.37 -10.26
C LEU A 35 -29.89 9.95 -10.10
N LEU A 36 -30.75 8.93 -10.09
CA LEU A 36 -30.32 7.53 -10.04
C LEU A 36 -29.52 7.13 -11.28
N LEU A 37 -29.97 7.52 -12.49
CA LEU A 37 -29.26 7.25 -13.73
C LEU A 37 -27.90 7.96 -13.78
N GLN A 38 -27.82 9.19 -13.29
CA GLN A 38 -26.56 9.93 -13.20
C GLN A 38 -25.59 9.27 -12.21
N GLY A 39 -26.09 8.79 -11.08
CA GLY A 39 -25.31 8.01 -10.11
C GLY A 39 -24.79 6.71 -10.72
N PHE A 40 -25.66 5.96 -11.40
CA PHE A 40 -25.29 4.73 -12.09
C PHE A 40 -24.21 4.97 -13.15
N ARG A 41 -24.39 5.97 -14.02
CA ARG A 41 -23.38 6.35 -15.03
C ARG A 41 -22.05 6.80 -14.43
N SER A 42 -22.04 7.33 -13.22
CA SER A 42 -20.80 7.71 -12.54
C SER A 42 -20.04 6.51 -11.98
N LEU A 43 -20.75 5.40 -11.70
CA LEU A 43 -20.17 4.12 -11.26
C LEU A 43 -19.84 3.18 -12.43
N ASP A 44 -20.45 3.41 -13.59
CA ASP A 44 -20.24 2.63 -14.82
C ASP A 44 -18.94 3.06 -15.53
N SER A 45 -17.81 2.81 -14.86
CA SER A 45 -16.48 3.08 -15.40
C SER A 45 -15.64 1.81 -15.34
N VAL A 46 -15.15 1.37 -16.50
CA VAL A 46 -14.25 0.21 -16.65
C VAL A 46 -12.98 0.37 -15.80
N ILE A 47 -12.60 1.61 -15.50
CA ILE A 47 -11.46 1.94 -14.65
C ILE A 47 -11.71 1.52 -13.19
N LEU A 48 -12.95 1.57 -12.71
CA LEU A 48 -13.29 1.18 -11.34
C LEU A 48 -13.12 -0.33 -11.12
N LEU A 49 -13.13 -1.15 -12.19
CA LEU A 49 -12.77 -2.57 -12.11
C LEU A 49 -11.32 -2.80 -11.68
N ALA A 50 -10.43 -1.80 -11.86
CA ALA A 50 -9.06 -1.89 -11.38
C ALA A 50 -8.99 -1.93 -9.84
N LEU A 51 -9.94 -1.29 -9.14
CA LEU A 51 -9.94 -1.22 -7.67
C LEU A 51 -10.05 -2.61 -7.02
N PRO A 52 -11.10 -3.43 -7.26
CA PRO A 52 -11.19 -4.77 -6.66
C PRO A 52 -10.03 -5.67 -7.07
N LEU A 53 -9.53 -5.55 -8.31
CA LEU A 53 -8.41 -6.35 -8.79
C LEU A 53 -7.10 -6.01 -8.05
N PHE A 54 -6.79 -4.72 -7.84
CA PHE A 54 -5.62 -4.32 -7.06
C PHE A 54 -5.78 -4.64 -5.57
N VAL A 55 -6.98 -4.46 -4.99
CA VAL A 55 -7.27 -4.86 -3.61
C VAL A 55 -7.02 -6.36 -3.43
N LEU A 56 -7.61 -7.19 -4.29
CA LEU A 56 -7.45 -8.63 -4.24
C LEU A 56 -5.99 -9.05 -4.45
N ALA A 57 -5.28 -8.44 -5.42
CA ALA A 57 -3.86 -8.69 -5.63
C ALA A 57 -3.06 -8.40 -4.34
N GLY A 58 -3.31 -7.24 -3.71
CA GLY A 58 -2.67 -6.85 -2.46
C GLY A 58 -2.88 -7.86 -1.33
N TYR A 59 -4.11 -8.33 -1.11
CA TYR A 59 -4.42 -9.36 -0.12
C TYR A 59 -3.73 -10.70 -0.44
N LEU A 60 -3.73 -11.12 -1.70
CA LEU A 60 -3.03 -12.35 -2.10
C LEU A 60 -1.52 -12.24 -1.95
N MET A 61 -0.92 -11.07 -2.19
CA MET A 61 0.49 -10.81 -1.95
C MET A 61 0.84 -10.82 -0.46
N GLN A 62 -0.03 -10.26 0.38
CA GLN A 62 0.09 -10.34 1.83
C GLN A 62 0.09 -11.81 2.29
N SER A 63 -0.93 -12.58 1.91
CA SER A 63 -1.06 -13.99 2.29
C SER A 63 -0.03 -14.91 1.62
N GLY A 64 0.49 -14.50 0.46
CA GLY A 64 1.49 -15.22 -0.33
C GLY A 64 2.94 -14.97 0.10
N GLY A 65 3.17 -14.26 1.21
CA GLY A 65 4.51 -14.10 1.80
C GLY A 65 5.39 -13.03 1.17
N VAL A 66 4.85 -12.22 0.24
CA VAL A 66 5.59 -11.16 -0.48
C VAL A 66 6.20 -10.15 0.50
N ALA A 67 5.42 -9.70 1.48
CA ALA A 67 5.87 -8.74 2.50
C ALA A 67 7.11 -9.23 3.25
N ALA A 68 7.14 -10.50 3.66
CA ALA A 68 8.27 -11.08 4.38
C ALA A 68 9.55 -11.12 3.54
N ARG A 69 9.45 -11.42 2.23
CA ARG A 69 10.62 -11.42 1.32
C ARG A 69 11.14 -10.01 1.08
N LEU A 70 10.24 -9.04 0.87
CA LEU A 70 10.62 -7.62 0.73
C LEU A 70 11.32 -7.11 1.98
N ILE A 71 10.77 -7.40 3.17
CA ILE A 71 11.39 -7.03 4.45
C ILE A 71 12.77 -7.67 4.62
N SER A 72 12.91 -8.96 4.30
CA SER A 72 14.20 -9.65 4.36
C SER A 72 15.24 -9.01 3.45
N PHE A 73 14.85 -8.69 2.21
CA PHE A 73 15.71 -7.99 1.26
C PHE A 73 16.08 -6.58 1.73
N MET A 74 15.11 -5.78 2.17
CA MET A 74 15.36 -4.42 2.64
C MET A 74 16.22 -4.39 3.90
N SER A 75 16.00 -5.35 4.81
CA SER A 75 16.82 -5.52 6.02
C SER A 75 18.26 -5.90 5.67
N MET A 76 18.45 -6.73 4.64
CA MET A 76 19.76 -7.06 4.10
C MET A 76 20.43 -5.86 3.42
N ALA A 77 19.70 -5.11 2.59
CA ALA A 77 20.20 -3.93 1.89
C ALA A 77 20.63 -2.81 2.85
N MET A 78 19.94 -2.69 3.99
CA MET A 78 20.23 -1.69 5.03
C MET A 78 21.11 -2.23 6.17
N ARG A 79 21.74 -3.39 5.96
CA ARG A 79 22.63 -4.02 6.95
C ARG A 79 23.83 -3.12 7.29
N GLY A 80 24.29 -3.20 8.53
CA GLY A 80 25.46 -2.46 9.02
C GLY A 80 25.21 -0.96 9.27
N ARG A 81 24.03 -0.43 8.91
CA ARG A 81 23.67 0.97 9.16
C ARG A 81 22.95 1.11 10.51
N LYS A 82 23.36 2.10 11.31
CA LYS A 82 22.58 2.53 12.49
C LYS A 82 21.20 3.01 12.02
N GLY A 83 20.14 2.51 12.64
CA GLY A 83 18.76 2.74 12.19
C GLY A 83 18.31 1.90 10.99
N GLY A 84 19.14 0.98 10.49
CA GLY A 84 18.88 0.21 9.25
C GLY A 84 17.57 -0.59 9.28
N LEU A 85 17.14 -1.07 10.44
CA LEU A 85 15.89 -1.83 10.58
C LEU A 85 14.64 -0.96 10.38
N GLY A 86 14.65 0.27 10.92
CA GLY A 86 13.59 1.25 10.67
C GLY A 86 13.57 1.72 9.21
N ALA A 87 14.75 1.86 8.60
CA ALA A 87 14.84 2.18 7.18
C ALA A 87 14.37 1.03 6.27
N ALA A 88 14.61 -0.23 6.69
CA ALA A 88 14.07 -1.40 6.03
C ALA A 88 12.54 -1.46 6.14
N LEU A 89 11.96 -1.09 7.29
CA LEU A 89 10.51 -0.93 7.44
C LEU A 89 9.98 0.11 6.44
N ILE A 90 10.57 1.30 6.38
CA ILE A 90 10.15 2.37 5.45
C ILE A 90 10.24 1.90 3.98
N GLY A 91 11.37 1.32 3.58
CA GLY A 91 11.59 0.85 2.22
C GLY A 91 10.65 -0.29 1.84
N SER A 92 10.40 -1.21 2.77
CA SER A 92 9.44 -2.30 2.57
C SER A 92 8.02 -1.76 2.44
N SER A 93 7.64 -0.77 3.25
CA SER A 93 6.32 -0.10 3.15
C SER A 93 6.15 0.60 1.82
N GLY A 94 7.20 1.25 1.31
CA GLY A 94 7.16 1.90 -0.01
C GLY A 94 6.98 0.89 -1.14
N VAL A 95 7.79 -0.16 -1.18
CA VAL A 95 7.72 -1.18 -2.25
C VAL A 95 6.45 -2.02 -2.14
N PHE A 96 6.06 -2.45 -0.94
CA PHE A 96 4.80 -3.18 -0.74
C PHE A 96 3.59 -2.28 -1.06
N GLY A 97 3.68 -1.00 -0.73
CA GLY A 97 2.68 0.00 -1.09
C GLY A 97 2.52 0.16 -2.60
N ALA A 98 3.63 0.18 -3.35
CA ALA A 98 3.67 0.15 -4.82
C ALA A 98 3.16 -1.16 -5.44
N ILE A 99 2.61 -2.05 -4.63
CA ILE A 99 2.05 -3.33 -5.05
C ILE A 99 0.60 -3.42 -4.60
N SER A 100 0.34 -3.21 -3.30
CA SER A 100 -0.99 -3.32 -2.70
C SER A 100 -1.88 -2.10 -2.96
N GLY A 101 -1.30 -0.93 -3.20
CA GLY A 101 -2.02 0.32 -3.40
C GLY A 101 -2.85 0.79 -2.20
N THR A 102 -2.62 0.21 -1.02
CA THR A 102 -3.33 0.52 0.23
C THR A 102 -2.40 0.62 1.43
N ALA A 103 -2.59 1.66 2.24
CA ALA A 103 -1.88 1.87 3.49
C ALA A 103 -2.27 0.84 4.57
N THR A 104 -3.54 0.45 4.65
CA THR A 104 -4.03 -0.45 5.73
C THR A 104 -3.40 -1.83 5.62
N ALA A 105 -3.31 -2.40 4.41
CA ALA A 105 -2.65 -3.69 4.20
C ALA A 105 -1.14 -3.59 4.49
N ALA A 106 -0.50 -2.46 4.18
CA ALA A 106 0.90 -2.25 4.52
C ALA A 106 1.12 -2.24 6.04
N VAL A 107 0.28 -1.55 6.82
CA VAL A 107 0.32 -1.57 8.30
C VAL A 107 0.12 -2.99 8.84
N ALA A 108 -0.92 -3.68 8.37
CA ALA A 108 -1.25 -5.03 8.84
C ALA A 108 -0.15 -6.05 8.52
N SER A 109 0.44 -5.97 7.32
CA SER A 109 1.48 -6.92 6.88
C SER A 109 2.83 -6.61 7.50
N ILE A 110 3.29 -5.36 7.39
CA ILE A 110 4.64 -4.99 7.79
C ILE A 110 4.72 -4.87 9.31
N GLY A 111 3.67 -4.38 9.96
CA GLY A 111 3.63 -4.26 11.42
C GLY A 111 3.74 -5.59 12.13
N THR A 112 3.02 -6.61 11.65
CA THR A 112 3.06 -7.96 12.23
C THR A 112 4.42 -8.63 12.05
N ILE A 113 5.14 -8.34 10.97
CA ILE A 113 6.46 -8.93 10.69
C ILE A 113 7.59 -8.15 11.41
N MET A 114 7.50 -6.82 11.47
CA MET A 114 8.59 -5.96 11.95
C MET A 114 8.47 -5.50 13.40
N GLY A 115 7.29 -5.64 14.02
CA GLY A 115 7.05 -5.22 15.41
C GLY A 115 8.02 -5.85 16.39
N ASP A 116 8.11 -7.19 16.41
CA ASP A 116 8.99 -7.92 17.32
C ASP A 116 10.48 -7.70 17.00
N PRO A 117 10.95 -7.76 15.74
CA PRO A 117 12.33 -7.43 15.40
C PRO A 117 12.77 -6.02 15.84
N LEU A 118 11.90 -5.01 15.70
CA LEU A 118 12.20 -3.64 16.13
C LEU A 118 12.24 -3.53 17.66
N ALA A 119 11.29 -4.15 18.35
CA ALA A 119 11.27 -4.20 19.81
C ALA A 119 12.52 -4.90 20.38
N ALA A 120 12.91 -6.04 19.80
CA ALA A 120 14.13 -6.76 20.18
C ALA A 120 15.40 -5.93 19.97
N ARG A 121 15.40 -5.04 18.98
CA ARG A 121 16.50 -4.08 18.73
C ARG A 121 16.45 -2.84 19.64
N GLY A 122 15.46 -2.75 20.52
CA GLY A 122 15.31 -1.66 21.47
C GLY A 122 14.57 -0.43 20.94
N TYR A 123 13.85 -0.55 19.83
CA TYR A 123 12.95 0.52 19.38
C TYR A 123 11.75 0.60 20.32
N PRO A 124 11.44 1.78 20.91
CA PRO A 124 10.22 1.97 21.67
C PRO A 124 9.00 1.72 20.80
N ARG A 125 7.99 1.05 21.39
CA ARG A 125 6.76 0.68 20.69
C ARG A 125 6.03 1.89 20.09
N GLY A 126 5.94 3.00 20.84
CA GLY A 126 5.32 4.23 20.33
C GLY A 126 6.01 4.78 19.07
N TYR A 127 7.35 4.77 19.06
CA TYR A 127 8.10 5.19 17.87
C TYR A 127 7.91 4.22 16.70
N THR A 128 7.91 2.92 16.95
CA THR A 128 7.70 1.88 15.93
C THR A 128 6.32 2.02 15.27
N SER A 129 5.27 2.16 16.08
CA SER A 129 3.90 2.33 15.58
C SER A 129 3.73 3.63 14.80
N ALA A 130 4.33 4.74 15.29
CA ALA A 130 4.31 6.01 14.57
C ALA A 130 5.05 5.92 13.23
N LEU A 131 6.23 5.30 13.21
CA LEU A 131 7.02 5.12 12.00
C LEU A 131 6.28 4.24 10.98
N LEU A 132 5.67 3.15 11.43
CA LEU A 132 4.83 2.28 10.61
C LEU A 132 3.66 3.05 10.01
N GLY A 133 2.86 3.75 10.84
CA GLY A 133 1.69 4.50 10.38
C GLY A 133 2.01 5.60 9.38
N VAL A 134 3.11 6.33 9.57
CA VAL A 134 3.52 7.36 8.60
C VAL A 134 4.12 6.71 7.34
N SER A 135 4.92 5.65 7.47
CA SER A 135 5.52 4.96 6.31
C SER A 135 4.49 4.26 5.43
N SER A 136 3.37 3.78 5.99
CA SER A 136 2.31 3.14 5.20
C SER A 136 1.61 4.11 4.24
N LEU A 137 1.69 5.42 4.48
CA LEU A 137 1.19 6.44 3.55
C LEU A 137 1.96 6.43 2.23
N LEU A 138 3.17 5.86 2.20
CA LEU A 138 3.90 5.62 0.96
C LEU A 138 3.12 4.69 0.02
N GLY A 139 2.27 3.79 0.53
CA GLY A 139 1.39 2.97 -0.32
C GLY A 139 0.24 3.73 -0.96
N ILE A 140 -0.02 4.97 -0.53
CA ILE A 140 -0.99 5.85 -1.19
C ILE A 140 -0.27 6.73 -2.24
N LEU A 141 1.01 7.08 -1.99
CA LEU A 141 1.78 7.98 -2.85
C LEU A 141 2.56 7.26 -3.95
N ILE A 142 3.17 6.12 -3.66
CA ILE A 142 3.97 5.37 -4.64
C ILE A 142 3.01 4.52 -5.47
N PRO A 143 2.90 4.76 -6.78
CA PRO A 143 1.91 4.07 -7.61
C PRO A 143 2.18 2.56 -7.77
N PRO A 144 1.15 1.75 -8.10
CA PRO A 144 -0.26 2.10 -8.29
C PRO A 144 -0.96 2.34 -6.94
N SER A 145 -1.94 3.25 -6.93
CA SER A 145 -2.67 3.65 -5.71
C SER A 145 -4.18 3.68 -5.97
N ILE A 146 -4.92 2.92 -5.18
CA ILE A 146 -6.39 2.79 -5.26
C ILE A 146 -7.03 4.17 -5.06
N THR A 147 -6.52 4.96 -4.10
CA THR A 147 -7.01 6.31 -3.81
C THR A 147 -6.84 7.25 -5.01
N LEU A 148 -5.71 7.16 -5.72
CA LEU A 148 -5.47 7.98 -6.92
C LEU A 148 -6.34 7.56 -8.10
N ILE A 149 -6.64 6.27 -8.24
CA ILE A 149 -7.59 5.78 -9.27
C ILE A 149 -8.98 6.37 -9.00
N LEU A 150 -9.47 6.28 -7.76
CA LEU A 150 -10.77 6.85 -7.38
C LEU A 150 -10.81 8.36 -7.62
N PHE A 151 -9.76 9.07 -7.21
CA PHE A 151 -9.63 10.51 -7.47
C PHE A 151 -9.65 10.83 -8.96
N GLY A 152 -8.92 10.08 -9.79
CA GLY A 152 -8.89 10.25 -11.24
C GLY A 152 -10.25 10.05 -11.90
N VAL A 153 -10.99 9.01 -11.48
CA VAL A 153 -12.36 8.76 -11.97
C VAL A 153 -13.30 9.91 -11.59
N VAL A 154 -13.28 10.35 -10.34
CA VAL A 154 -14.18 11.42 -9.85
C VAL A 154 -13.85 12.77 -10.50
N THR A 155 -12.57 13.10 -10.63
CA THR A 155 -12.11 14.38 -11.21
C THR A 155 -11.97 14.35 -12.72
N ARG A 156 -12.21 13.20 -13.35
CA ARG A 156 -12.00 12.94 -14.79
C ARG A 156 -10.57 13.28 -15.25
N GLN A 157 -9.61 13.07 -14.37
CA GLN A 157 -8.18 13.26 -14.64
C GLN A 157 -7.55 11.95 -15.11
N SER A 158 -6.46 12.06 -15.87
CA SER A 158 -5.70 10.89 -16.29
C SER A 158 -5.05 10.19 -15.08
N ILE A 159 -5.31 8.90 -14.93
CA ILE A 159 -4.73 8.08 -13.85
C ILE A 159 -3.22 7.97 -13.99
N THR A 160 -2.73 7.82 -15.23
CA THR A 160 -1.29 7.71 -15.49
C THR A 160 -0.57 9.01 -15.13
N ALA A 161 -1.20 10.16 -15.38
CA ALA A 161 -0.69 11.46 -14.98
C ALA A 161 -0.71 11.63 -13.45
N LEU A 162 -1.79 11.21 -12.78
CA LEU A 162 -1.88 11.22 -11.32
C LEU A 162 -0.81 10.35 -10.67
N PHE A 163 -0.61 9.13 -11.18
CA PHE A 163 0.46 8.26 -10.73
C PHE A 163 1.83 8.93 -10.91
N ALA A 164 2.08 9.56 -12.06
CA ALA A 164 3.36 10.24 -12.30
C ALA A 164 3.57 11.41 -11.33
N ALA A 165 2.50 12.17 -11.04
CA ALA A 165 2.54 13.33 -10.16
C ALA A 165 2.92 12.97 -8.72
N THR A 166 2.64 11.76 -8.25
CA THR A 166 2.91 11.35 -6.87
C THR A 166 4.25 10.63 -6.68
N ILE A 167 4.95 10.25 -7.75
CA ILE A 167 6.28 9.61 -7.65
C ILE A 167 7.26 10.48 -6.88
N VAL A 168 7.38 11.76 -7.27
CA VAL A 168 8.32 12.69 -6.63
C VAL A 168 7.96 12.93 -5.15
N PRO A 169 6.71 13.29 -4.79
CA PRO A 169 6.27 13.38 -3.40
C PRO A 169 6.50 12.09 -2.59
N GLY A 170 6.22 10.93 -3.17
CA GLY A 170 6.40 9.63 -2.52
C GLY A 170 7.86 9.33 -2.21
N LEU A 171 8.76 9.55 -3.18
CA LEU A 171 10.20 9.38 -2.97
C LEU A 171 10.76 10.39 -1.97
N LEU A 172 10.32 11.65 -2.02
CA LEU A 172 10.70 12.67 -1.05
C LEU A 172 10.27 12.28 0.37
N LEU A 173 9.04 11.81 0.55
CA LEU A 173 8.56 11.31 1.83
C LEU A 173 9.38 10.10 2.29
N MET A 174 9.65 9.14 1.40
CA MET A 174 10.43 7.95 1.73
C MET A 174 11.83 8.30 2.22
N VAL A 175 12.54 9.14 1.46
CA VAL A 175 13.90 9.61 1.82
C VAL A 175 13.87 10.45 3.09
N GLY A 176 12.90 11.36 3.22
CA GLY A 176 12.71 12.18 4.42
C GLY A 176 12.50 11.34 5.68
N LEU A 177 11.67 10.30 5.60
CA LEU A 177 11.46 9.35 6.69
C LEU A 177 12.72 8.54 6.99
N MET A 178 13.48 8.11 5.99
CA MET A 178 14.74 7.40 6.21
C MET A 178 15.78 8.28 6.91
N ILE A 179 15.89 9.56 6.53
CA ILE A 179 16.76 10.55 7.17
C ILE A 179 16.31 10.80 8.62
N PHE A 180 15.02 11.05 8.82
CA PHE A 180 14.44 11.25 10.15
C PHE A 180 14.69 10.04 11.06
N ASN A 181 14.44 8.83 10.56
CA ASN A 181 14.74 7.59 11.28
C ASN A 181 16.22 7.49 11.63
N LYS A 182 17.13 7.82 10.72
CA LYS A 182 18.58 7.82 11.01
C LYS A 182 18.94 8.80 12.15
N ILE A 183 18.38 10.01 12.14
CA ILE A 183 18.67 11.03 13.17
C ILE A 183 18.13 10.61 14.54
N VAL A 184 16.88 10.17 14.60
CA VAL A 184 16.23 9.78 15.86
C VAL A 184 16.87 8.52 16.43
N THR A 185 17.10 7.50 15.59
CA THR A 185 17.72 6.25 16.05
C THR A 185 19.15 6.45 16.51
N ALA A 186 19.91 7.41 15.96
CA ALA A 186 21.24 7.75 16.45
C ALA A 186 21.24 8.33 17.88
N ARG A 187 20.14 8.91 18.35
CA ARG A 187 19.99 9.45 19.71
C ARG A 187 19.31 8.47 20.66
N MET A 188 18.40 7.64 20.12
CA MET A 188 17.55 6.73 20.88
C MET A 188 18.20 5.37 21.13
N LEU A 189 18.97 4.86 20.17
CA LEU A 189 19.63 3.57 20.28
C LEU A 189 21.04 3.79 20.82
N VAL A 190 21.27 3.37 22.06
CA VAL A 190 22.63 3.23 22.62
C VAL A 190 23.27 1.98 22.02
N ASP A 191 24.44 2.12 21.40
CA ASP A 191 25.22 1.01 20.84
C ASP A 191 25.93 0.24 21.96
N THR A 192 25.22 -0.68 22.61
CA THR A 192 25.86 -1.68 23.47
C THR A 192 26.53 -2.78 22.63
N PRO A 193 27.63 -3.39 23.11
CA PRO A 193 28.32 -4.48 22.40
C PRO A 193 27.40 -5.65 22.02
N GLU A 194 26.41 -5.96 22.86
CA GLU A 194 25.37 -6.98 22.61
C GLU A 194 24.42 -6.59 21.46
N ARG A 195 24.10 -5.30 21.30
CA ARG A 195 23.29 -4.79 20.19
C ARG A 195 24.07 -4.72 18.89
N MET A 196 25.37 -4.40 18.93
CA MET A 196 26.27 -4.54 17.79
C MET A 196 26.44 -6.00 17.36
N ALA A 197 26.49 -6.93 18.33
CA ALA A 197 26.45 -8.36 18.06
C ALA A 197 25.12 -8.78 17.43
N ALA A 198 23.97 -8.21 17.83
CA ALA A 198 22.67 -8.42 17.18
C ALA A 198 22.61 -7.87 15.74
N ILE A 199 23.30 -6.76 15.43
CA ILE A 199 23.48 -6.25 14.05
C ILE A 199 24.31 -7.23 13.19
N SER A 200 25.33 -7.84 13.79
CA SER A 200 26.14 -8.89 13.16
C SER A 200 25.40 -10.23 13.04
N ALA A 201 24.58 -10.58 14.04
CA ALA A 201 23.79 -11.80 14.17
C ALA A 201 22.44 -11.73 13.43
N GLN A 202 22.04 -10.55 12.95
CA GLN A 202 21.11 -10.38 11.84
C GLN A 202 21.73 -10.87 10.52
N LYS A 203 22.40 -12.03 10.57
CA LYS A 203 22.52 -12.94 9.45
C LYS A 203 21.10 -13.29 9.09
N SER A 204 20.65 -12.85 7.91
CA SER A 204 19.66 -13.66 7.22
C SER A 204 20.20 -15.10 7.23
N PRO A 205 19.42 -16.11 7.66
CA PRO A 205 19.86 -17.52 7.64
C PRO A 205 20.22 -17.98 6.23
N HIS A 206 19.97 -17.14 5.23
CA HIS A 206 20.29 -17.29 3.84
C HIS A 206 21.21 -16.13 3.42
N GLY A 207 22.36 -16.43 2.79
CA GLY A 207 23.32 -15.43 2.36
C GLY A 207 22.70 -14.30 1.51
N PRO A 208 23.38 -13.16 1.37
CA PRO A 208 22.84 -11.97 0.68
C PRO A 208 22.28 -12.29 -0.72
N LEU A 209 22.95 -13.19 -1.44
CA LEU A 209 22.52 -13.66 -2.76
C LEU A 209 21.13 -14.32 -2.74
N ARG A 210 20.84 -15.14 -1.73
CA ARG A 210 19.58 -15.88 -1.61
C ARG A 210 18.43 -14.96 -1.19
N ALA A 211 18.69 -13.96 -0.34
CA ALA A 211 17.68 -12.95 0.01
C ALA A 211 17.28 -12.10 -1.22
N THR A 212 18.27 -11.69 -2.03
CA THR A 212 18.00 -10.98 -3.30
C THR A 212 17.23 -11.83 -4.29
N LEU A 213 17.65 -13.09 -4.52
CA LEU A 213 16.95 -14.00 -5.42
C LEU A 213 15.52 -14.31 -4.96
N GLN A 214 15.29 -14.42 -3.64
CA GLN A 214 13.96 -14.65 -3.08
C GLN A 214 13.06 -13.43 -3.17
N ALA A 215 13.59 -12.20 -3.15
CA ALA A 215 12.79 -10.99 -3.27
C ALA A 215 12.60 -10.52 -4.71
N LEU A 216 13.40 -11.00 -5.65
CA LEU A 216 13.33 -10.64 -7.07
C LEU A 216 11.91 -10.77 -7.65
N PRO A 217 11.16 -11.86 -7.42
CA PRO A 217 9.80 -11.98 -7.94
C PRO A 217 8.86 -10.88 -7.41
N ALA A 218 9.00 -10.52 -6.13
CA ALA A 218 8.24 -9.43 -5.51
C ALA A 218 8.63 -8.05 -6.06
N LEU A 219 9.94 -7.80 -6.23
CA LEU A 219 10.46 -6.54 -6.77
C LEU A 219 10.11 -6.34 -8.24
N MET A 220 9.90 -7.43 -8.99
CA MET A 220 9.48 -7.36 -10.38
C MET A 220 8.02 -6.90 -10.54
N MET A 221 7.17 -7.09 -9.53
CA MET A 221 5.74 -6.72 -9.63
C MET A 221 5.52 -5.23 -9.90
N PRO A 222 6.06 -4.28 -9.09
CA PRO A 222 5.96 -2.85 -9.42
C PRO A 222 6.53 -2.51 -10.78
N VAL A 223 7.64 -3.14 -11.19
CA VAL A 223 8.31 -2.86 -12.46
C VAL A 223 7.44 -3.28 -13.64
N VAL A 224 6.81 -4.45 -13.58
CA VAL A 224 5.90 -4.94 -14.63
C VAL A 224 4.64 -4.08 -14.69
N ILE A 225 4.06 -3.74 -13.53
CA ILE A 225 2.83 -2.95 -13.45
C ILE A 225 3.08 -1.53 -13.94
N LEU A 226 4.07 -0.82 -13.37
CA LEU A 226 4.38 0.56 -13.74
C LEU A 226 4.99 0.64 -15.14
N GLY A 227 5.90 -0.26 -15.48
CA GLY A 227 6.51 -0.34 -16.80
C GLY A 227 5.48 -0.63 -17.89
N GLY A 228 4.49 -1.47 -17.62
CA GLY A 228 3.39 -1.74 -18.55
C GLY A 228 2.45 -0.54 -18.70
N ILE A 229 2.11 0.15 -17.61
CA ILE A 229 1.25 1.36 -17.66
C ILE A 229 1.96 2.50 -18.39
N TYR A 230 3.17 2.86 -17.98
CA TYR A 230 3.91 3.98 -18.58
C TYR A 230 4.48 3.66 -19.96
N GLY A 231 4.76 2.38 -20.24
CA GLY A 231 5.14 1.91 -21.56
C GLY A 231 3.98 1.83 -22.56
N GLY A 232 2.74 2.11 -22.12
CA GLY A 232 1.55 2.06 -22.97
C GLY A 232 1.12 0.63 -23.37
N VAL A 233 1.66 -0.39 -22.71
CA VAL A 233 1.32 -1.80 -22.96
C VAL A 233 0.01 -2.17 -22.26
N PHE A 234 -0.22 -1.62 -21.07
CA PHE A 234 -1.42 -1.89 -20.26
C PHE A 234 -2.14 -0.60 -19.89
N THR A 235 -3.46 -0.65 -19.93
CA THR A 235 -4.32 0.27 -19.18
C THR A 235 -4.23 -0.02 -17.67
N PRO A 236 -4.65 0.90 -16.79
CA PRO A 236 -4.68 0.64 -15.34
C PRO A 236 -5.48 -0.62 -14.96
N THR A 237 -6.57 -0.91 -15.67
CA THR A 237 -7.39 -2.10 -15.43
C THR A 237 -6.69 -3.39 -15.85
N GLU A 238 -6.04 -3.40 -17.01
CA GLU A 238 -5.23 -4.55 -17.46
C GLU A 238 -4.03 -4.77 -16.54
N ALA A 239 -3.39 -3.69 -16.09
CA ALA A 239 -2.28 -3.77 -15.14
C ALA A 239 -2.73 -4.37 -13.79
N ALA A 240 -3.95 -4.09 -13.34
CA ALA A 240 -4.54 -4.70 -12.16
C ALA A 240 -4.77 -6.21 -12.34
N ALA A 241 -5.27 -6.63 -13.51
CA ALA A 241 -5.43 -8.05 -13.85
C ALA A 241 -4.08 -8.78 -13.90
N VAL A 242 -3.05 -8.17 -14.49
CA VAL A 242 -1.69 -8.71 -14.51
C VAL A 242 -1.12 -8.80 -13.10
N ALA A 243 -1.32 -7.78 -12.25
CA ALA A 243 -0.90 -7.79 -10.85
C ALA A 243 -1.54 -8.95 -10.07
N LEU A 244 -2.84 -9.17 -10.26
CA LEU A 244 -3.58 -10.28 -9.65
C LEU A 244 -3.04 -11.63 -10.12
N PHE A 245 -2.84 -11.80 -11.43
CA PHE A 245 -2.29 -13.03 -11.98
C PHE A 245 -0.88 -13.32 -11.45
N MET A 246 -0.02 -12.30 -11.37
CA MET A 246 1.29 -12.41 -10.74
C MET A 246 1.18 -12.76 -9.26
N ALA A 247 0.26 -12.16 -8.49
CA ALA A 247 0.05 -12.47 -7.08
C ALA A 247 -0.25 -13.96 -6.87
N ILE A 248 -1.15 -14.52 -7.70
CA ILE A 248 -1.50 -15.93 -7.69
C ILE A 248 -0.28 -16.80 -8.05
N LEU A 249 0.42 -16.48 -9.14
CA LEU A 249 1.56 -17.26 -9.61
C LEU A 249 2.70 -17.28 -8.59
N ILE A 250 3.05 -16.11 -8.07
CA ILE A 250 4.13 -15.96 -7.08
C ILE A 250 3.72 -16.64 -5.76
N GLY A 251 2.49 -16.43 -5.30
CA GLY A 251 2.00 -16.99 -4.05
C GLY A 251 1.95 -18.53 -4.05
N PHE A 252 1.37 -19.14 -5.09
CA PHE A 252 1.20 -20.60 -5.17
C PHE A 252 2.47 -21.32 -5.63
N PHE A 253 3.15 -20.83 -6.66
CA PHE A 253 4.18 -21.62 -7.36
C PHE A 253 5.60 -21.25 -6.95
N ILE A 254 5.88 -19.97 -6.73
CA ILE A 254 7.24 -19.49 -6.41
C ILE A 254 7.50 -19.56 -4.90
N TYR A 255 6.70 -18.85 -4.12
CA TYR A 255 6.87 -18.80 -2.66
C TYR A 255 6.20 -19.99 -1.96
N ARG A 256 5.13 -20.53 -2.53
CA ARG A 256 4.36 -21.66 -1.99
C ARG A 256 3.82 -21.40 -0.57
N ASP A 257 3.66 -20.14 -0.20
CA ASP A 257 3.12 -19.70 1.09
C ASP A 257 1.59 -19.54 1.05
N LEU A 258 1.02 -19.50 -0.16
CA LEU A 258 -0.41 -19.35 -0.40
C LEU A 258 -1.08 -20.74 -0.44
N THR A 259 -1.86 -21.05 0.59
CA THR A 259 -2.69 -22.27 0.63
C THR A 259 -4.08 -21.99 0.10
N LEU A 260 -4.83 -23.02 -0.31
CA LEU A 260 -6.21 -22.86 -0.79
C LEU A 260 -7.12 -22.20 0.26
N ALA A 261 -6.89 -22.49 1.55
CA ALA A 261 -7.58 -21.84 2.65
C ALA A 261 -7.27 -20.33 2.74
N ARG A 262 -5.98 -19.95 2.63
CA ARG A 262 -5.56 -18.55 2.63
C ARG A 262 -6.07 -17.81 1.39
N PHE A 263 -6.06 -18.45 0.23
CA PHE A 263 -6.62 -17.90 -0.99
C PHE A 263 -8.12 -17.58 -0.85
N ARG A 264 -8.90 -18.51 -0.29
CA ARG A 264 -10.33 -18.27 0.00
C ARG A 264 -10.51 -17.13 0.99
N GLN A 265 -9.68 -17.07 2.03
CA GLN A 265 -9.74 -16.00 3.01
C GLN A 265 -9.43 -14.63 2.37
N SER A 266 -8.39 -14.53 1.55
CA SER A 266 -8.05 -13.31 0.82
C SER A 266 -9.16 -12.84 -0.12
N LEU A 267 -9.92 -13.76 -0.74
CA LEU A 267 -11.09 -13.42 -1.56
C LEU A 267 -12.22 -12.79 -0.73
N ILE A 268 -12.47 -13.33 0.47
CA ILE A 268 -13.49 -12.81 1.39
C ILE A 268 -13.07 -11.43 1.89
N GLU A 269 -11.83 -11.28 2.37
CA GLU A 269 -11.31 -10.01 2.89
C GLU A 269 -11.28 -8.92 1.81
N ALA A 270 -10.91 -9.27 0.57
CA ALA A 270 -10.99 -8.35 -0.55
C ALA A 270 -12.43 -7.94 -0.87
N GLY A 271 -13.38 -8.88 -0.79
CA GLY A 271 -14.80 -8.61 -1.01
C GLY A 271 -15.47 -7.79 0.10
N GLU A 272 -14.99 -7.87 1.34
CA GLU A 272 -15.44 -7.02 2.45
C GLU A 272 -14.88 -5.58 2.35
N THR A 273 -13.71 -5.44 1.72
CA THR A 273 -13.00 -4.16 1.60
C THR A 273 -13.44 -3.34 0.37
N THR A 274 -13.94 -4.00 -0.68
CA THR A 274 -14.32 -3.37 -1.96
C THR A 274 -15.82 -3.10 -2.00
#